data_AF-H0GQC3-F1
#
_entry.id   AF-H0GQC3-F1
#
_cell.length_a   1.000
_cell.length_b   1.000
_cell.length_c   1.000
_cell.angle_alpha   90.00
_cell.angle_beta   90.00
_cell.angle_gamma   90.00
#
_symmetry.space_group_name_H-M   'P 1'
#
loop_
_entity.id
_entity.type
_entity.pdbx_description
1 polymer ?
#
loop_
_entity_poly.entity_id
_entity_poly.type
_entity_poly.pdbx_seq_one_letter_code
_entity_poly.pdbx_strand_id
1 'polypeptide(L)'
;MCLTLGLVNARVRAVTDLYLLDASFIFGGAVVLLSGLLSFCVGDTFAMTVFGSFGGFWISWGCLNLDQFGVAQAYADNPEILRNIEGFYLAGWFVFNLIVAVCAVKSTWGLFLLTGFP
;
A
#
# COMPACT_ATOMS: atom_id res chain seq x y z
N MET A 1 -3.03 0.25 -9.54
CA MET A 1 -1.98 0.34 -8.50
C MET A 1 -1.15 -0.93 -8.45
N CYS A 2 -1.68 -2.06 -7.96
CA CYS A 2 -0.91 -3.32 -7.86
C CYS A 2 -0.40 -3.82 -9.23
N LEU A 3 -1.25 -3.79 -10.26
CA LEU A 3 -0.85 -4.15 -11.62
C LEU A 3 0.21 -3.19 -12.18
N THR A 4 0.07 -1.89 -11.90
CA THR A 4 1.00 -0.85 -12.36
C THR A 4 2.39 -1.02 -11.71
N LEU A 5 2.43 -1.24 -10.39
CA LEU A 5 3.65 -1.55 -9.64
C LEU A 5 4.27 -2.88 -10.14
N GLY A 6 3.46 -3.91 -10.39
CA GLY A 6 3.92 -5.18 -10.94
C GLY A 6 4.55 -5.06 -12.33
N LEU A 7 3.97 -4.24 -13.21
CA LEU A 7 4.51 -3.98 -14.56
C LEU A 7 5.83 -3.18 -14.52
N VAL A 8 5.94 -2.23 -13.59
CA VAL A 8 7.17 -1.46 -13.35
C VAL A 8 8.26 -2.35 -12.75
N ASN A 9 7.93 -3.19 -11.77
CA ASN A 9 8.87 -4.14 -11.19
C ASN A 9 9.32 -5.20 -12.21
N ALA A 10 8.43 -5.61 -13.12
CA ALA A 10 8.75 -6.47 -14.26
C ALA A 10 9.53 -5.76 -15.38
N ARG A 11 9.86 -4.46 -15.22
CA ARG A 11 10.61 -3.62 -16.18
C ARG A 11 10.06 -3.67 -17.60
N VAL A 12 8.74 -3.79 -17.74
CA VAL A 12 8.10 -3.80 -19.06
C VAL A 12 8.41 -2.47 -19.74
N ARG A 13 9.01 -2.53 -20.94
CA ARG A 13 9.47 -1.38 -21.75
C ARG A 13 10.58 -0.50 -21.14
N ALA A 14 11.39 -1.02 -20.21
CA ALA A 14 12.55 -0.31 -19.66
C ALA A 14 12.23 1.07 -19.05
N VAL A 15 11.00 1.29 -18.59
CA VAL A 15 10.57 2.53 -17.94
C VAL A 15 11.19 2.57 -16.54
N THR A 16 12.08 3.52 -16.29
CA THR A 16 12.73 3.74 -14.99
C THR A 16 12.24 5.00 -14.27
N ASP A 17 11.53 5.89 -14.96
CA ASP A 17 11.00 7.11 -14.34
C ASP A 17 9.76 6.79 -13.49
N LEU A 18 9.94 6.85 -12.17
CA LEU A 18 8.93 6.48 -11.18
C LEU A 18 7.96 7.61 -10.81
N TYR A 19 8.24 8.86 -11.19
CA TYR A 19 7.48 10.04 -10.76
C TYR A 19 5.96 9.94 -11.00
N LEU A 20 5.53 9.33 -12.11
CA LEU A 20 4.11 9.14 -12.42
C LEU A 20 3.46 8.03 -11.56
N LEU A 21 4.26 7.05 -11.15
CA LEU A 21 3.83 5.96 -10.29
C LEU A 21 3.61 6.45 -8.85
N ASP A 22 4.44 7.38 -8.39
CA ASP A 22 4.33 7.92 -7.02
C ASP A 22 3.07 8.79 -6.84
N ALA A 23 2.76 9.64 -7.83
CA ALA A 23 1.50 10.38 -7.88
C ALA A 23 0.28 9.44 -7.95
N SER A 24 0.44 8.30 -8.62
CA SER A 24 -0.60 7.27 -8.68
C SER A 24 -0.87 6.66 -7.30
N PHE A 25 0.15 6.38 -6.48
CA PHE A 25 -0.07 5.85 -5.12
C PHE A 25 -0.87 6.79 -4.22
N ILE A 26 -0.60 8.09 -4.31
CA ILE A 26 -1.32 9.11 -3.53
C ILE A 26 -2.79 9.18 -3.98
N PHE A 27 -3.05 9.22 -5.28
CA PHE A 27 -4.41 9.26 -5.81
C PHE A 27 -5.19 7.98 -5.49
N GLY A 28 -4.58 6.81 -5.69
CA GLY A 28 -5.19 5.51 -5.39
C GLY A 28 -5.46 5.32 -3.90
N GLY A 29 -4.52 5.71 -3.05
CA GLY A 29 -4.67 5.66 -1.60
C GLY A 29 -5.77 6.59 -1.11
N ALA A 30 -5.87 7.81 -1.65
CA ALA A 30 -6.92 8.75 -1.29
C ALA A 30 -8.33 8.24 -1.64
N VAL A 31 -8.51 7.64 -2.82
CA VAL A 31 -9.80 7.05 -3.23
C VAL A 31 -10.20 5.88 -2.31
N VAL A 32 -9.25 5.03 -1.95
CA VAL A 32 -9.50 3.90 -1.03
C VAL A 32 -9.81 4.38 0.38
N LEU A 33 -9.15 5.45 0.85
CA LEU A 33 -9.42 6.06 2.15
C LEU A 33 -10.82 6.69 2.19
N LEU A 34 -11.23 7.40 1.13
CA LEU A 34 -12.60 7.91 0.97
C LEU A 34 -13.63 6.77 0.93
N SER A 35 -13.32 5.66 0.25
CA SER A 35 -14.18 4.47 0.25
C SER A 35 -14.33 3.86 1.65
N GLY A 36 -13.26 3.88 2.47
CA GLY A 36 -13.33 3.46 3.87
C GLY A 36 -14.24 4.37 4.71
N LEU A 37 -14.14 5.69 4.53
CA LEU A 37 -15.01 6.66 5.21
C LEU A 37 -16.48 6.52 4.78
N LEU A 38 -16.75 6.23 3.51
CA LEU A 38 -18.11 5.97 3.03
C LEU A 38 -18.69 4.66 3.59
N SER A 39 -17.84 3.67 3.90
CA SER A 39 -18.27 2.42 4.54
C SER A 39 -18.73 2.64 5.99
N PHE A 40 -18.23 3.68 6.67
CA PHE A 40 -18.75 4.11 7.98
C PHE A 40 -20.21 4.55 7.88
N CYS A 41 -20.61 5.24 6.81
CA CYS A 41 -21.99 5.66 6.60
C CYS A 41 -22.96 4.49 6.41
N VAL A 42 -22.46 3.33 5.95
CA VAL A 42 -23.24 2.09 5.76
C VAL A 42 -23.24 1.22 7.02
N GLY A 43 -22.46 1.60 8.06
CA GLY A 43 -22.35 0.85 9.31
C GLY A 43 -21.38 -0.33 9.27
N ASP A 44 -20.57 -0.46 8.21
CA ASP A 44 -19.57 -1.53 8.09
C ASP A 44 -18.21 -1.07 8.68
N THR A 45 -18.03 -1.33 9.97
CA THR A 45 -16.79 -0.99 10.70
C THR A 45 -15.60 -1.83 10.24
N PHE A 46 -15.84 -3.04 9.74
CA PHE A 46 -14.78 -3.91 9.24
C PHE A 46 -14.23 -3.38 7.92
N ALA A 47 -15.11 -3.09 6.95
CA ALA A 47 -14.72 -2.47 5.69
C ALA A 47 -14.07 -1.09 5.89
N MET A 48 -14.57 -0.29 6.83
CA MET A 48 -13.94 1.00 7.18
C MET A 48 -12.49 0.82 7.63
N THR A 49 -12.23 -0.14 8.52
CA THR A 49 -10.87 -0.40 9.04
C THR A 49 -9.96 -0.92 7.94
N VAL A 50 -10.45 -1.89 7.15
CA VAL A 50 -9.67 -2.49 6.06
C VAL A 50 -9.33 -1.43 5.01
N PHE A 51 -10.32 -0.78 4.40
CA PHE A 51 -10.08 0.22 3.36
C PHE A 51 -9.33 1.44 3.90
N GLY A 52 -9.60 1.90 5.11
CA GLY A 52 -8.84 2.98 5.75
C GLY A 52 -7.35 2.66 5.88
N SER A 53 -7.01 1.47 6.37
CA SER A 53 -5.62 1.02 6.50
C SER A 53 -4.94 0.81 5.15
N PHE A 54 -5.64 0.25 4.14
CA PHE A 54 -5.11 0.12 2.78
C PHE A 54 -4.83 1.50 2.15
N GLY A 55 -5.75 2.47 2.30
CA GLY A 55 -5.54 3.83 1.80
C GLY A 55 -4.35 4.51 2.46
N GLY A 56 -4.24 4.40 3.79
CA GLY A 56 -3.11 4.92 4.56
C GLY A 56 -1.77 4.32 4.15
N PHE A 57 -1.71 3.00 3.96
CA PHE A 57 -0.51 2.30 3.50
C PHE A 57 -0.01 2.85 2.16
N TRP A 58 -0.88 2.93 1.15
CA TRP A 58 -0.49 3.41 -0.18
C TRP A 58 -0.02 4.87 -0.18
N ILE A 59 -0.66 5.74 0.62
CA ILE A 59 -0.21 7.12 0.78
C ILE A 59 1.18 7.16 1.42
N SER A 60 1.38 6.44 2.53
CA SER A 60 2.70 6.40 3.18
C SER A 60 3.79 5.80 2.30
N TRP A 61 3.47 4.78 1.49
CA TRP A 61 4.39 4.18 0.53
C TRP A 61 4.74 5.17 -0.60
N GLY A 62 3.76 5.91 -1.12
CA GLY A 62 4.01 6.99 -2.08
C GLY A 62 4.89 8.09 -1.51
N CYS A 63 4.69 8.48 -0.24
CA CYS A 63 5.53 9.48 0.42
C CYS A 63 6.98 9.01 0.64
N LEU A 64 7.20 7.71 0.87
CA LEU A 64 8.57 7.16 0.98
C LEU A 64 9.33 7.20 -0.34
N ASN A 65 8.63 7.05 -1.47
CA ASN A 65 9.22 7.02 -2.81
C ASN A 65 9.32 8.43 -3.45
N LEU A 66 8.55 9.41 -2.98
CA LEU A 66 8.62 10.78 -3.49
C LEU A 66 9.94 11.46 -3.07
N ASP A 67 10.72 11.90 -4.06
CA ASP A 67 11.93 12.70 -3.83
C ASP A 67 11.67 13.98 -3.01
N GLN A 68 10.47 14.55 -3.10
CA GLN A 68 10.07 15.76 -2.36
C GLN A 68 10.04 15.57 -0.85
N PHE A 69 9.82 14.36 -0.34
CA PHE A 69 9.90 14.08 1.09
C PHE A 69 11.33 13.83 1.57
N GLY A 70 12.30 13.72 0.65
CA GLY A 70 13.72 13.65 0.97
C GLY A 70 14.14 12.39 1.75
N VAL A 71 13.26 11.38 1.87
CA VAL A 71 13.54 10.19 2.69
C VAL A 71 14.71 9.41 2.10
N ALA A 72 14.70 9.14 0.79
CA ALA A 72 15.82 8.47 0.13
C ALA A 72 17.14 9.27 0.23
N GLN A 73 17.07 10.60 0.19
CA GLN A 73 18.24 11.49 0.34
C GLN A 73 18.80 11.48 1.76
N ALA A 74 17.94 11.37 2.77
CA ALA A 74 18.36 11.30 4.18
C ALA A 74 19.15 10.03 4.52
N TYR A 75 19.01 8.96 3.71
CA TYR A 75 19.74 7.70 3.88
C TYR A 75 20.78 7.44 2.77
N ALA A 76 21.18 8.46 1.99
CA ALA A 76 22.11 8.32 0.88
C ALA A 76 23.48 7.74 1.30
N ASP A 77 23.96 8.07 2.50
CA ASP A 77 25.23 7.55 3.03
C ASP A 77 25.13 6.09 3.53
N ASN A 78 23.92 5.58 3.80
CA ASN A 78 23.69 4.25 4.37
C ASN A 78 22.45 3.58 3.76
N PRO A 79 22.52 3.16 2.47
CA PRO A 79 21.38 2.59 1.76
C PRO A 79 20.90 1.24 2.35
N GLU A 80 21.74 0.52 3.09
CA GLU A 80 21.33 -0.72 3.76
C GLU A 80 20.34 -0.47 4.92
N ILE A 81 20.48 0.65 5.62
CA ILE A 81 19.59 1.01 6.74
C ILE A 81 18.18 1.27 6.21
N LEU A 82 18.07 1.99 5.09
CA LEU A 82 16.80 2.25 4.43
C LEU A 82 16.09 0.95 4.03
N ARG A 83 16.81 0.00 3.42
CA ARG A 83 16.26 -1.31 3.03
C ARG A 83 15.80 -2.14 4.22
N ASN A 84 16.53 -2.10 5.33
CA ASN A 84 16.11 -2.80 6.56
C ASN A 84 14.84 -2.18 7.16
N ILE A 85 14.73 -0.84 7.19
CA ILE A 85 13.55 -0.14 7.72
C ILE A 85 12.32 -0.39 6.82
N GLU A 86 12.49 -0.35 5.51
CA GLU A 86 11.45 -0.73 4.54
C GLU A 86 11.00 -2.19 4.76
N GLY A 87 11.95 -3.09 5.00
CA GLY A 87 11.68 -4.48 5.33
C GLY A 87 10.82 -4.64 6.59
N PHE A 88 11.13 -3.90 7.67
CA PHE A 88 10.32 -3.90 8.89
C PHE A 88 8.92 -3.30 8.67
N TYR A 89 8.82 -2.25 7.88
CA TYR A 89 7.55 -1.64 7.51
C TYR A 89 6.65 -2.62 6.73
N LEU A 90 7.21 -3.30 5.71
CA LEU A 90 6.52 -4.33 4.94
C LEU A 90 6.18 -5.57 5.77
N ALA A 91 7.04 -5.97 6.71
CA ALA A 91 6.76 -7.08 7.62
C ALA A 91 5.59 -6.76 8.56
N GLY A 92 5.54 -5.54 9.10
CA GLY A 92 4.39 -5.07 9.90
C GLY A 92 3.10 -5.03 9.07
N TRP A 93 3.19 -4.58 7.82
CA TRP A 93 2.07 -4.60 6.89
C TRP A 93 1.59 -6.02 6.55
N PHE A 94 2.50 -6.97 6.41
CA PHE A 94 2.16 -8.38 6.19
C PHE A 94 1.39 -8.98 7.37
N VAL A 95 1.81 -8.70 8.61
CA VAL A 95 1.09 -9.14 9.82
C VAL A 95 -0.32 -8.57 9.87
N PHE A 96 -0.48 -7.28 9.54
CA PHE A 96 -1.81 -6.67 9.43
C PHE A 96 -2.70 -7.38 8.40
N ASN A 97 -2.17 -7.67 7.21
CA ASN A 97 -2.90 -8.39 6.16
C ASN A 97 -3.27 -9.81 6.58
N LEU A 98 -2.41 -10.51 7.32
CA LEU A 98 -2.75 -11.83 7.86
C LEU A 98 -3.93 -11.77 8.85
N ILE A 99 -3.95 -10.77 9.72
CA ILE A 99 -5.06 -10.59 10.68
C ILE A 99 -6.36 -10.28 9.91
N VAL A 100 -6.31 -9.37 8.94
CA VAL A 100 -7.45 -9.05 8.07
C VAL A 100 -7.91 -10.28 7.28
N ALA A 101 -6.98 -11.08 6.74
CA ALA A 101 -7.30 -12.29 5.99
C ALA A 101 -8.03 -13.32 6.86
N VAL A 102 -7.58 -13.56 8.10
CA VAL A 102 -8.26 -14.44 9.07
C VAL A 102 -9.68 -13.94 9.38
N CYS A 103 -9.86 -12.63 9.56
CA CYS A 103 -11.18 -12.04 9.78
C CYS A 103 -12.07 -12.11 8.51
N ALA A 104 -11.48 -12.02 7.31
CA ALA A 104 -12.18 -12.07 6.03
C ALA A 104 -12.67 -13.48 5.64
N VAL A 105 -12.15 -14.56 6.25
CA VAL A 105 -12.60 -15.95 6.02
C VAL A 105 -14.11 -16.11 6.29
N LYS A 106 -14.69 -15.28 7.16
CA LYS A 106 -16.15 -15.27 7.43
C LYS A 106 -16.97 -14.35 6.50
N SER A 107 -16.35 -13.48 5.71
CA SER A 107 -17.01 -12.30 5.11
C SER A 107 -16.96 -12.25 3.57
N THR A 108 -17.20 -13.37 2.90
CA THR A 108 -17.28 -13.53 1.42
C THR A 108 -15.95 -13.90 0.74
N TRP A 109 -15.99 -14.93 -0.11
CA TRP A 109 -14.85 -15.55 -0.81
C TRP A 109 -14.00 -14.56 -1.63
N GLY A 110 -14.60 -13.48 -2.15
CA GLY A 110 -13.90 -12.47 -2.93
C GLY A 110 -12.88 -11.64 -2.14
N LEU A 111 -13.15 -11.34 -0.86
CA LEU A 111 -12.23 -10.59 -0.01
C LEU A 111 -11.07 -11.47 0.48
N PHE A 112 -11.34 -12.75 0.71
CA PHE A 112 -10.31 -13.74 1.03
C PHE A 112 -9.30 -13.92 -0.12
N LEU A 113 -9.78 -14.01 -1.37
CA LEU A 113 -8.89 -14.10 -2.54
C LEU A 113 -8.05 -12.84 -2.77
N LEU A 114 -8.61 -11.65 -2.50
CA LEU A 114 -7.92 -10.36 -2.63
C LEU A 114 -6.86 -10.10 -1.54
N THR A 115 -6.98 -10.74 -0.37
CA THR A 115 -6.08 -10.52 0.79
C THR A 115 -5.09 -11.67 1.01
N GLY A 116 -5.42 -12.89 0.58
CA GLY A 116 -4.55 -14.07 0.72
C GLY A 116 -3.49 -14.24 -0.36
N PHE A 117 -3.62 -13.54 -1.49
CA PHE A 117 -2.69 -13.56 -2.62
C PHE A 117 -2.35 -12.11 -3.05
N PRO A 118 -1.42 -11.45 -2.35
CA PRO A 118 -0.81 -10.20 -2.84
C PRO A 118 0.01 -10.42 -4.11
#